data_AF-A0A9E0PVS5-F1
#
_entry.id   AF-A0A9E0PVS5-F1
#
_cell.length_a   1.000
_cell.length_b   1.000
_cell.length_c   1.000
_cell.angle_alpha   90.00
_cell.angle_beta   90.00
_cell.angle_gamma   90.00
#
_symmetry.space_group_name_H-M   'P 1'
#
loop_
_entity.id
_entity.type
_entity.pdbx_description
1 polymer ?
#
loop_
_entity_poly.entity_id
_entity_poly.type
_entity_poly.pdbx_seq_one_letter_code
_entity_poly.pdbx_strand_id
1 'polypeptide(L)' 'MQKAKLFLVLGFWIAVLPYLGFPILLKNILFSITGLILVYFGLLIRSKMPKNKKNFDNFSENNSHNF' A
#
# COMPACT_ATOMS: atom_id res chain seq x y z
N MET A 1 -8.73 -5.08 -16.02
CA MET A 1 -7.50 -4.59 -16.70
C MET A 1 -7.23 -3.09 -16.53
N GLN A 2 -8.23 -2.24 -16.23
CA GLN A 2 -8.04 -0.78 -16.10
C GLN A 2 -7.11 -0.35 -14.95
N LYS A 3 -7.10 -1.08 -13.82
CA LYS A 3 -6.28 -0.74 -12.64
C LYS A 3 -4.77 -0.80 -12.92
N ALA A 4 -4.31 -1.81 -13.67
CA ALA A 4 -2.90 -1.96 -14.04
C ALA A 4 -2.41 -0.82 -14.95
N LYS A 5 -3.27 -0.35 -15.86
CA LYS A 5 -2.99 0.79 -16.74
C LYS A 5 -2.79 2.08 -15.94
N LEU A 6 -3.56 2.25 -14.86
CA LEU A 6 -3.45 3.42 -13.97
C LEU A 6 -2.14 3.42 -13.18
N PHE A 7 -1.69 2.26 -12.69
CA PHE A 7 -0.37 2.13 -12.05
C PHE A 7 0.79 2.40 -13.02
N LEU A 8 0.68 1.94 -14.28
CA LEU A 8 1.67 2.22 -15.31
C LEU A 8 1.77 3.71 -15.63
N VAL A 9 0.64 4.40 -15.79
CA VAL A 9 0.62 5.85 -16.03
C VAL A 9 1.18 6.61 -14.83
N LEU A 10 0.84 6.22 -13.60
CA LEU A 10 1.40 6.83 -12.39
C LEU A 10 2.93 6.65 -12.33
N GLY A 11 3.42 5.43 -12.55
CA GLY A 11 4.84 5.13 -12.52
C GLY A 11 5.63 5.88 -13.59
N PHE A 12 5.09 5.93 -14.81
CA PHE A 12 5.69 6.68 -15.91
C PHE A 12 5.74 8.18 -15.60
N TRP A 13 4.66 8.75 -15.04
CA TRP A 13 4.61 10.15 -14.65
C TRP A 13 5.67 10.49 -13.59
N ILE A 14 5.82 9.64 -12.58
CA ILE A 14 6.82 9.79 -11.51
C ILE A 14 8.25 9.67 -12.05
N ALA A 15 8.49 8.77 -13.02
CA ALA A 15 9.79 8.57 -13.61
C ALA A 15 10.22 9.71 -14.54
N VAL A 16 9.28 10.37 -15.22
CA VAL A 16 9.54 11.47 -16.17
C VAL A 16 9.67 12.83 -15.46
N LEU A 17 8.94 13.03 -14.36
CA LEU A 17 8.97 14.25 -13.53
C LEU A 17 10.38 14.83 -13.23
N PRO A 18 11.39 14.02 -12.85
CA PRO A 18 12.74 14.48 -12.57
C PRO A 18 13.47 15.09 -13.76
N TYR A 19 13.10 14.67 -14.97
CA TYR A 19 13.80 14.98 -16.22
C TYR A 19 13.20 16.19 -16.95
N LEU A 20 12.07 16.73 -16.49
CA LEU A 20 11.44 17.92 -17.08
C LEU A 20 12.16 19.25 -16.74
N GLY A 21 13.26 19.21 -15.99
CA GLY A 21 14.03 20.41 -15.64
C GLY A 21 13.34 21.29 -14.59
N PHE A 22 12.40 20.74 -13.82
CA PHE A 22 11.74 21.48 -12.75
C PHE A 22 12.75 21.97 -11.69
N PRO A 23 12.55 23.18 -11.11
CA PRO A 23 13.36 23.67 -10.01
C PRO A 23 13.40 22.66 -8.86
N ILE A 24 14.56 22.52 -8.20
CA ILE A 24 14.79 21.52 -7.14
C ILE A 24 13.71 21.55 -6.04
N LEU A 25 13.20 22.74 -5.73
CA LEU A 25 12.11 22.99 -4.79
C LEU A 25 10.81 22.29 -5.20
N LEU A 26 10.36 22.47 -6.45
CA LEU A 26 9.16 21.82 -6.97
C LEU A 26 9.34 20.31 -7.02
N LYS A 27 10.51 19.83 -7.43
CA LYS A 27 10.81 18.40 -7.48
C LYS A 27 10.70 17.75 -6.09
N ASN A 28 11.27 18.38 -5.06
CA ASN A 28 11.20 17.89 -3.69
C ASN A 28 9.78 17.93 -3.12
N ILE A 29 9.03 19.00 -3.39
CA ILE A 29 7.63 19.12 -2.97
C ILE A 29 6.76 18.02 -3.59
N LEU A 30 6.84 17.81 -4.91
CA LEU A 30 6.07 16.76 -5.57
C LEU A 30 6.47 15.37 -5.05
N PHE A 31 7.76 15.11 -4.84
CA PHE A 31 8.22 13.83 -4.33
C PHE A 31 7.72 13.57 -2.90
N SER A 32 7.83 14.55 -2.00
CA SER A 32 7.28 14.46 -0.64
C SER A 32 5.78 14.23 -0.63
N ILE A 33 5.01 14.94 -1.46
CA ILE A 33 3.56 14.76 -1.57
C ILE A 33 3.23 13.36 -2.08
N THR A 34 3.92 12.85 -3.10
CA THR A 34 3.68 11.48 -3.61
C THR A 34 4.01 10.41 -2.57
N GLY A 35 5.08 10.58 -1.79
CA GLY A 35 5.40 9.70 -0.67
C GLY A 35 4.33 9.72 0.42
N LEU A 36 3.83 10.90 0.78
CA LEU A 36 2.76 11.06 1.77
C LEU A 36 1.46 10.38 1.31
N ILE A 37 1.11 10.55 0.03
CA ILE A 37 -0.05 9.90 -0.58
C ILE A 37 0.10 8.37 -0.55
N LEU A 38 1.28 7.84 -0.88
CA LEU A 38 1.57 6.40 -0.80
C LEU A 38 1.39 5.85 0.62
N VAL A 39 1.94 6.55 1.63
CA VAL A 39 1.78 6.17 3.04
C VAL A 39 0.31 6.21 3.45
N TYR A 40 -0.42 7.26 3.06
CA TYR A 40 -1.85 7.38 3.33
C TYR A 40 -2.66 6.25 2.71
N PHE A 41 -2.41 5.90 1.44
CA PHE A 41 -3.04 4.76 0.79
C PHE A 41 -2.67 3.44 1.49
N GLY A 42 -1.43 3.27 1.92
CA GLY A 42 -0.99 2.10 2.69
C GLY A 42 -1.77 1.96 4.01
N LEU A 43 -1.95 3.06 4.74
CA LEU A 43 -2.76 3.09 5.97
C LEU A 43 -4.24 2.83 5.70
N LEU A 44 -4.78 3.41 4.62
CA LEU A 44 -6.17 3.20 4.21
C LEU A 44 -6.42 1.73 3.85
N ILE A 45 -5.50 1.11 3.11
CA ILE A 45 -5.54 -0.32 2.79
C ILE A 45 -5.46 -1.12 4.08
N ARG A 46 -4.52 -0.81 4.99
CA ARG A 46 -4.40 -1.50 6.29
C ARG A 46 -5.67 -1.39 7.14
N SER A 47 -6.36 -0.25 7.10
CA SER A 47 -7.59 -0.03 7.85
C SER A 47 -8.81 -0.71 7.21
N LYS A 48 -8.84 -0.85 5.89
CA LYS A 48 -9.93 -1.51 5.14
C LYS A 48 -9.72 -3.00 4.94
N MET A 49 -8.48 -3.46 5.05
CA MET A 49 -8.18 -4.88 5.16
C MET A 49 -8.90 -5.32 6.43
N PRO A 50 -9.89 -6.24 6.36
CA PRO A 50 -10.42 -6.81 7.56
C PRO A 50 -9.19 -7.26 8.35
N LYS A 51 -9.14 -6.96 9.66
CA LYS A 51 -8.30 -7.76 10.53
C LYS A 51 -8.77 -9.16 10.21
N ASN A 52 -8.04 -9.88 9.36
CA ASN A 52 -8.17 -11.30 9.28
C ASN A 52 -7.77 -11.63 10.71
N LYS A 53 -8.80 -11.76 11.56
CA LYS A 53 -8.71 -12.41 12.84
C LYS A 53 -8.13 -13.72 12.35
N LYS A 54 -6.80 -13.80 12.42
CA LYS A 54 -6.13 -15.07 12.43
C LYS A 54 -6.92 -15.73 13.52
N ASN A 55 -7.86 -16.58 13.12
CA ASN A 55 -8.18 -17.72 13.91
C ASN A 55 -6.77 -18.29 14.15
N PHE A 56 -6.19 -17.90 15.28
CA PHE A 56 -5.50 -18.86 16.09
C PHE A 56 -6.60 -19.88 16.34
N ASP A 57 -6.80 -20.76 15.36
CA ASP A 57 -7.53 -21.99 15.56
C ASP A 57 -6.83 -22.56 16.77
N ASN A 58 -7.59 -22.59 17.86
CA ASN A 58 -7.13 -23.05 19.15
C ASN A 58 -6.45 -24.40 18.91
N PHE A 59 -5.12 -24.43 18.93
CA PHE A 59 -4.31 -25.64 19.00
C PHE A 59 -4.49 -26.34 20.37
N SER A 60 -5.67 -26.24 20.98
CA SER A 60 -6.07 -26.94 22.20
C SER A 60 -7.20 -27.93 21.97
N GLU A 61 -7.73 -28.07 20.75
CA GLU A 61 -8.74 -29.07 20.44
C GLU A 61 -8.09 -30.43 20.13
N ASN A 62 -7.32 -30.92 21.12
CA ASN A 62 -6.86 -32.30 21.18
C ASN A 62 -7.55 -32.98 22.38
N ASN A 63 -8.71 -33.56 22.07
CA ASN A 63 -9.31 -34.76 22.64
C ASN A 63 -9.21 -34.98 24.16
N SER A 64 -10.11 -34.35 24.91
CA SER A 64 -10.75 -35.02 26.05
C SER A 64 -11.79 -36.02 25.54
N HIS A 65 -11.33 -37.14 24.96
CA HIS A 65 -12.19 -38.30 24.73
C HIS A 65 -12.13 -39.17 25.98
N ASN A 66 -13.20 -39.11 26.76
CA ASN A 66 -13.48 -39.99 27.88
C ASN A 66 -13.62 -41.44 27.39
N PHE A 67 -12.87 -42.37 27.99
CA PHE A 67 -13.31 -43.71 28.44
C PHE A 67 -12.29 -44.26 29.44
#